data_AF-A0A7S0VXS0-F1
#
_entry.id   AF-A0A7S0VXS0-F1
#
_cell.length_a   1.000
_cell.length_b   1.000
_cell.length_c   1.000
_cell.angle_alpha   90.00
_cell.angle_beta   90.00
_cell.angle_gamma   90.00
#
_symmetry.space_group_name_H-M   'P 1'
#
loop_
_entity.id
_entity.type
_entity.pdbx_description
1 polymer ?
#
loop_
_entity_poly.entity_id
_entity_poly.type
_entity_poly.pdbx_seq_one_letter_code
_entity_poly.pdbx_strand_id
1 'polypeptide(L)'
;CENFVYKVGAKRPQPVGIELWGGSSWVTLSREFSDWLTRCLYTYSGRDSNNFFKTVEANQVPPMCRVAVDYLDYCENVLSAEELYFQTVFMNSMHCVNLDTRYLRWVHWLDGKEGEHCGVSADWCGKSPGIVELQQVRTALQLPAFFIRKVGQNDGMDIVNYVEKRLQNGTSAPALLPLEKKGTRASSYERGDTYANVPSMATDGNDYTRWSSVHGSDKEWIQVELLQSADVCGVTIAWEHARSLEFHIKTKPENKGVNKWRIAYKYKIDDPKNKHAQRDRRLHGQGLADAPHYDLQRYSFPRISAQLVRISLLQRSTSWGFSIFEIEVHGCSGMEDRAKDGGEHGEEL
;
A
#
# COMPACT_ATOMS: atom_id res chain seq x y z
N CYS A 1 -16.23 -2.55 -34.06
CA CYS A 1 -17.61 -2.80 -34.56
C CYS A 1 -18.24 -3.86 -33.65
N GLU A 2 -19.55 -3.85 -33.37
CA GLU A 2 -20.21 -4.93 -32.58
C GLU A 2 -19.54 -5.24 -31.22
N ASN A 3 -18.99 -4.21 -30.55
CA ASN A 3 -18.19 -4.36 -29.32
C ASN A 3 -16.95 -5.26 -29.46
N PHE A 4 -16.44 -5.40 -30.68
CA PHE A 4 -15.25 -6.17 -31.02
C PHE A 4 -14.27 -5.37 -31.90
N VAL A 5 -12.97 -5.57 -31.69
CA VAL A 5 -11.89 -4.93 -32.45
C VAL A 5 -11.33 -5.90 -33.47
N TYR A 6 -11.70 -5.72 -34.73
CA TYR A 6 -11.25 -6.59 -35.82
C TYR A 6 -9.88 -6.18 -36.33
N LYS A 7 -9.05 -7.17 -36.63
CA LYS A 7 -7.80 -6.94 -37.36
C LYS A 7 -8.10 -6.86 -38.85
N VAL A 8 -8.02 -5.65 -39.41
CA VAL A 8 -8.28 -5.41 -40.83
C VAL A 8 -6.95 -5.24 -41.58
N GLY A 9 -6.73 -6.11 -42.58
CA GLY A 9 -5.55 -6.06 -43.44
C GLY A 9 -4.29 -6.73 -42.85
N ALA A 10 -3.27 -6.90 -43.70
CA ALA A 10 -2.05 -7.61 -43.33
C ALA A 10 -1.05 -6.71 -42.58
N LYS A 11 -0.86 -5.45 -43.01
CA LYS A 11 0.01 -4.43 -42.41
C LYS A 11 -0.45 -3.02 -42.80
N ARG A 12 -0.31 -2.05 -41.87
CA ARG A 12 -0.40 -0.61 -42.12
C ARG A 12 1.00 0.00 -42.02
N PRO A 13 1.39 0.93 -42.91
CA PRO A 13 2.65 1.66 -42.77
C PRO A 13 2.71 2.42 -41.45
N GLN A 14 3.85 2.40 -40.76
CA GLN A 14 4.06 3.23 -39.58
C GLN A 14 4.20 4.71 -39.99
N PRO A 15 3.80 5.66 -39.13
CA PRO A 15 4.03 7.07 -39.37
C PRO A 15 5.53 7.35 -39.51
N VAL A 16 5.90 8.18 -40.49
CA VAL A 16 7.30 8.52 -40.76
C VAL A 16 7.68 9.78 -39.99
N GLY A 17 8.89 9.81 -39.42
CA GLY A 17 9.44 11.00 -38.77
C GLY A 17 9.01 11.18 -37.31
N ILE A 18 8.33 10.20 -36.72
CA ILE A 18 8.06 10.13 -35.28
C ILE A 18 8.59 8.81 -34.71
N GLU A 19 9.04 8.84 -33.47
CA GLU A 19 9.39 7.63 -32.72
C GLU A 19 8.16 7.14 -31.96
N LEU A 20 7.82 5.85 -32.04
CA LEU A 20 6.66 5.30 -31.34
C LEU A 20 7.03 4.93 -29.91
N TRP A 21 6.29 5.49 -28.95
CA TRP A 21 6.44 5.23 -27.52
C TRP A 21 5.14 4.65 -26.96
N GLY A 22 5.27 3.72 -26.02
CA GLY A 22 4.13 3.05 -25.41
C GLY A 22 4.35 2.72 -23.94
N GLY A 23 3.26 2.45 -23.24
CA GLY A 23 3.28 2.08 -21.83
C GLY A 23 1.89 1.99 -21.25
N SER A 24 1.72 2.39 -19.99
CA SER A 24 0.42 2.33 -19.34
C SER A 24 -0.53 3.40 -19.87
N SER A 25 -1.80 3.04 -20.08
CA SER A 25 -2.91 3.99 -20.28
C SER A 25 -3.21 4.86 -19.05
N TRP A 26 -2.62 4.55 -17.89
CA TRP A 26 -2.74 5.33 -16.66
C TRP A 26 -1.61 6.35 -16.58
N VAL A 27 -1.80 7.50 -17.22
CA VAL A 27 -0.83 8.59 -17.26
C VAL A 27 -1.17 9.71 -16.28
N THR A 28 -0.16 10.49 -15.89
CA THR A 28 -0.34 11.77 -15.19
C THR A 28 0.26 12.85 -16.08
N LEU A 29 -0.57 13.77 -16.55
CA LEU A 29 -0.17 14.80 -17.50
C LEU A 29 -0.11 16.16 -16.81
N SER A 30 0.91 16.96 -17.13
CA SER A 30 0.99 18.33 -16.63
C SER A 30 -0.12 19.18 -17.28
N ARG A 31 -0.53 20.24 -16.58
CA ARG A 31 -1.49 21.21 -17.11
C ARG A 31 -0.98 21.85 -18.41
N GLU A 32 0.32 22.15 -18.47
CA GLU A 32 0.95 22.75 -19.65
C GLU A 32 0.83 21.86 -20.89
N PHE A 33 1.23 20.59 -20.78
CA PHE A 33 1.11 19.63 -21.88
C PHE A 33 -0.36 19.40 -22.27
N SER A 34 -1.25 19.27 -21.29
CA SER A 34 -2.68 19.06 -21.53
C SER A 34 -3.33 20.26 -22.23
N ASP A 35 -3.00 21.48 -21.82
CA ASP A 35 -3.50 22.71 -22.44
C ASP A 35 -3.00 22.83 -23.89
N TRP A 36 -1.71 22.56 -24.13
CA TRP A 36 -1.15 22.56 -25.48
C TRP A 36 -1.82 21.50 -26.37
N LEU A 37 -1.90 20.26 -25.89
CA LEU A 37 -2.47 19.13 -26.62
C LEU A 37 -3.93 19.40 -26.98
N THR A 38 -4.72 19.84 -26.01
CA THR A 38 -6.15 20.10 -26.20
C THR A 38 -6.36 21.26 -27.17
N ARG A 39 -5.54 22.32 -27.14
CA ARG A 39 -5.63 23.41 -28.12
C ARG A 39 -5.29 22.94 -29.52
N CYS A 40 -4.21 22.16 -29.68
CA CYS A 40 -3.84 21.61 -30.99
C CYS A 40 -4.97 20.74 -31.56
N LEU A 41 -5.51 19.82 -30.76
CA LEU A 41 -6.61 18.95 -31.17
C LEU A 41 -7.87 19.75 -31.47
N TYR A 42 -8.32 20.62 -30.57
CA TYR A 42 -9.56 21.38 -30.74
C TYR A 42 -9.53 22.30 -31.96
N THR A 43 -8.36 22.89 -32.26
CA THR A 43 -8.23 23.86 -33.36
C THR A 43 -8.01 23.17 -34.71
N TYR A 44 -7.29 22.05 -34.74
CA TYR A 44 -6.77 21.46 -35.98
C TYR A 44 -7.23 20.02 -36.25
N SER A 45 -8.11 19.46 -35.42
CA SER A 45 -8.84 18.23 -35.72
C SER A 45 -10.29 18.53 -36.08
N GLY A 46 -10.78 17.83 -37.09
CA GLY A 46 -12.18 17.80 -37.50
C GLY A 46 -12.75 16.39 -37.40
N ARG A 47 -13.98 16.23 -37.89
CA ARG A 47 -14.65 14.94 -38.07
C ARG A 47 -15.29 14.90 -39.44
N ASP A 48 -15.38 13.74 -40.05
CA ASP A 48 -16.21 13.54 -41.24
C ASP A 48 -17.03 12.25 -41.14
N SER A 49 -17.77 11.90 -42.19
CA SER A 49 -18.65 10.72 -42.17
C SER A 49 -17.90 9.41 -42.03
N ASN A 50 -16.58 9.39 -42.31
CA ASN A 50 -15.77 8.18 -42.34
C ASN A 50 -14.73 8.14 -41.21
N ASN A 51 -14.41 9.28 -40.59
CA ASN A 51 -13.40 9.40 -39.54
C ASN A 51 -13.91 10.22 -38.37
N PHE A 52 -13.76 9.67 -37.17
CA PHE A 52 -14.05 10.37 -35.92
C PHE A 52 -13.02 11.44 -35.61
N PHE A 53 -11.78 11.30 -36.10
CA PHE A 53 -10.74 12.31 -36.06
C PHE A 53 -10.11 12.46 -37.44
N LYS A 54 -10.11 13.68 -37.97
CA LYS A 54 -9.44 14.00 -39.23
C LYS A 54 -8.62 15.26 -39.07
N THR A 55 -7.33 15.20 -39.40
CA THR A 55 -6.53 16.43 -39.44
C THR A 55 -7.08 17.37 -40.51
N VAL A 56 -7.19 18.66 -40.19
CA VAL A 56 -7.49 19.71 -41.19
C VAL A 56 -6.38 19.78 -42.26
N GLU A 57 -6.60 20.53 -43.34
CA GLU A 57 -5.61 20.59 -44.44
C GLU A 57 -4.19 20.89 -43.93
N ALA A 58 -3.22 20.15 -44.46
CA ALA A 58 -1.89 20.02 -43.88
C ALA A 58 -1.13 21.37 -43.81
N ASN A 59 -1.47 22.32 -44.68
CA ASN A 59 -0.91 23.68 -44.71
C ASN A 59 -1.48 24.61 -43.63
N GLN A 60 -2.57 24.22 -42.96
CA GLN A 60 -3.23 24.99 -41.89
C GLN A 60 -2.78 24.56 -40.49
N VAL A 61 -2.09 23.42 -40.36
CA VAL A 61 -1.62 22.88 -39.08
C VAL A 61 -0.21 23.40 -38.77
N PRO A 62 -0.01 24.13 -37.64
CA PRO A 62 1.32 24.52 -37.20
C PRO A 62 2.21 23.29 -37.01
N PRO A 63 3.51 23.35 -37.39
CA PRO A 63 4.42 22.20 -37.26
C PRO A 63 4.43 21.57 -35.87
N MET A 64 4.37 22.41 -34.81
CA MET A 64 4.32 21.93 -33.43
C MET A 64 3.09 21.08 -33.12
N CYS A 65 1.94 21.32 -33.76
CA CYS A 65 0.70 20.59 -33.48
C CYS A 65 0.56 19.30 -34.30
N ARG A 66 1.36 19.12 -35.36
CA ARG A 66 1.19 17.99 -36.30
C ARG A 66 1.24 16.64 -35.62
N VAL A 67 2.19 16.43 -34.71
CA VAL A 67 2.29 15.14 -34.01
C VAL A 67 1.05 14.81 -33.18
N ALA A 68 0.36 15.81 -32.63
CA ALA A 68 -0.89 15.58 -31.90
C ALA A 68 -2.02 15.17 -32.85
N VAL A 69 -2.24 15.90 -33.95
CA VAL A 69 -3.39 15.68 -34.84
C VAL A 69 -3.18 14.50 -35.79
N ASP A 70 -2.03 14.43 -36.46
CA ASP A 70 -1.74 13.40 -37.47
C ASP A 70 -1.62 12.02 -36.80
N TYR A 71 -1.06 11.97 -35.58
CA TYR A 71 -0.98 10.71 -34.84
C TYR A 71 -2.32 10.31 -34.24
N LEU A 72 -3.22 11.25 -33.89
CA LEU A 72 -4.57 10.91 -33.43
C LEU A 72 -5.39 10.26 -34.55
N ASP A 73 -5.34 10.82 -35.76
CA ASP A 73 -5.93 10.24 -36.97
C ASP A 73 -5.34 8.84 -37.24
N TYR A 74 -4.02 8.69 -37.08
CA TYR A 74 -3.40 7.37 -37.13
C TYR A 74 -3.98 6.41 -36.07
N CYS A 75 -4.10 6.85 -34.83
CA CYS A 75 -4.57 6.06 -33.69
C CYS A 75 -6.05 5.66 -33.75
N GLU A 76 -6.88 6.27 -34.61
CA GLU A 76 -8.31 5.96 -34.72
C GLU A 76 -8.58 4.47 -34.97
N ASN A 77 -7.70 3.81 -35.73
CA ASN A 77 -7.80 2.41 -36.08
C ASN A 77 -6.67 1.56 -35.46
N VAL A 78 -6.16 1.97 -34.30
CA VAL A 78 -5.11 1.26 -33.56
C VAL A 78 -5.71 0.61 -32.31
N LEU A 79 -5.46 -0.69 -32.13
CA LEU A 79 -5.81 -1.40 -30.90
C LEU A 79 -5.04 -0.79 -29.72
N SER A 80 -5.73 -0.51 -28.63
CA SER A 80 -5.16 0.07 -27.40
C SER A 80 -4.37 1.35 -27.63
N ALA A 81 -4.88 2.23 -28.49
CA ALA A 81 -4.27 3.52 -28.80
C ALA A 81 -3.96 4.36 -27.55
N GLU A 82 -4.75 4.22 -26.49
CA GLU A 82 -4.54 4.87 -25.19
C GLU A 82 -3.22 4.48 -24.50
N GLU A 83 -2.62 3.34 -24.86
CA GLU A 83 -1.31 2.89 -24.36
C GLU A 83 -0.14 3.42 -25.19
N LEU A 84 -0.40 4.17 -26.26
CA LEU A 84 0.60 4.70 -27.20
C LEU A 84 0.52 6.23 -27.36
N TYR A 85 -0.70 6.76 -27.43
CA TYR A 85 -0.96 8.11 -27.91
C TYR A 85 -0.23 9.17 -27.10
N PHE A 86 -0.45 9.21 -25.79
CA PHE A 86 0.12 10.26 -24.94
C PHE A 86 1.64 10.20 -24.87
N GLN A 87 2.21 8.99 -24.79
CA GLN A 87 3.64 8.76 -24.72
C GLN A 87 4.31 9.18 -26.03
N THR A 88 3.77 8.75 -27.17
CA THR A 88 4.30 9.10 -28.49
C THR A 88 4.21 10.61 -28.73
N VAL A 89 3.05 11.22 -28.47
CA VAL A 89 2.88 12.67 -28.67
C VAL A 89 3.81 13.47 -27.76
N PHE A 90 3.94 13.09 -26.49
CA PHE A 90 4.81 13.77 -25.54
C PHE A 90 6.27 13.72 -25.99
N MET A 91 6.79 12.52 -26.30
CA MET A 91 8.19 12.30 -26.65
C MET A 91 8.60 12.94 -27.98
N ASN A 92 7.65 13.16 -28.88
CA ASN A 92 7.88 13.80 -30.18
C ASN A 92 7.45 15.28 -30.21
N SER A 93 7.18 15.88 -29.05
CA SER A 93 6.85 17.30 -28.93
C SER A 93 7.93 18.06 -28.16
N MET A 94 7.83 19.39 -28.15
CA MET A 94 8.69 20.24 -27.31
C MET A 94 8.58 19.96 -25.80
N HIS A 95 7.59 19.19 -25.36
CA HIS A 95 7.40 18.85 -23.95
C HIS A 95 8.26 17.68 -23.46
N CYS A 96 8.94 16.96 -24.35
CA CYS A 96 9.75 15.77 -24.02
C CYS A 96 10.82 16.04 -22.95
N VAL A 97 11.28 17.28 -22.82
CA VAL A 97 12.26 17.72 -21.81
C VAL A 97 11.73 17.68 -20.37
N ASN A 98 10.41 17.60 -20.19
CA ASN A 98 9.74 17.58 -18.88
C ASN A 98 9.34 16.16 -18.44
N LEU A 99 10.04 15.14 -18.93
CA LEU A 99 9.73 13.75 -18.58
C LEU A 99 10.00 13.46 -17.10
N ASP A 100 8.97 13.02 -16.39
CA ASP A 100 9.10 12.43 -15.05
C ASP A 100 8.87 10.92 -15.16
N THR A 101 9.92 10.14 -14.89
CA THR A 101 9.88 8.68 -14.99
C THR A 101 9.40 8.00 -13.71
N ARG A 102 8.96 8.76 -12.69
CA ARG A 102 8.45 8.17 -11.45
C ARG A 102 7.10 7.52 -11.69
N TYR A 103 7.00 6.25 -11.31
CA TYR A 103 5.77 5.49 -11.38
C TYR A 103 4.84 5.85 -10.21
N LEU A 104 3.92 6.77 -10.45
CA LEU A 104 2.90 7.15 -9.47
C LEU A 104 1.79 6.10 -9.31
N ARG A 105 1.91 4.95 -9.96
CA ARG A 105 0.92 3.87 -10.02
C ARG A 105 1.62 2.53 -9.82
N TRP A 106 1.04 1.69 -8.98
CA TRP A 106 1.45 0.29 -8.83
C TRP A 106 0.38 -0.63 -9.41
N VAL A 107 0.79 -1.62 -10.20
CA VAL A 107 -0.09 -2.53 -10.92
C VAL A 107 0.37 -3.97 -10.69
N HIS A 108 -0.56 -4.83 -10.27
CA HIS A 108 -0.29 -6.26 -10.06
C HIS A 108 -0.29 -7.00 -11.40
N TRP A 109 0.81 -6.94 -12.14
CA TRP A 109 0.96 -7.77 -13.33
C TRP A 109 1.24 -9.23 -12.94
N LEU A 110 0.47 -10.14 -13.52
CA LEU A 110 0.59 -11.59 -13.28
C LEU A 110 1.70 -12.18 -14.14
N ASP A 111 2.33 -13.25 -13.67
CA ASP A 111 3.43 -13.92 -14.38
C ASP A 111 2.95 -14.91 -15.45
N GLY A 112 3.81 -15.20 -16.43
CA GLY A 112 3.52 -16.19 -17.46
C GLY A 112 2.26 -15.90 -18.27
N LYS A 113 1.37 -16.91 -18.39
CA LYS A 113 0.10 -16.83 -19.14
C LYS A 113 -1.10 -16.40 -18.29
N GLU A 114 -0.92 -16.18 -16.99
CA GLU A 114 -2.03 -15.78 -16.13
C GLU A 114 -2.54 -14.38 -16.51
N GLY A 115 -3.86 -14.23 -16.57
CA GLY A 115 -4.50 -12.98 -17.02
C GLY A 115 -4.44 -12.75 -18.53
N GLU A 116 -3.89 -13.67 -19.33
CA GLU A 116 -3.94 -13.61 -20.80
C GLU A 116 -5.35 -13.96 -21.31
N HIS A 117 -5.83 -13.18 -22.27
CA HIS A 117 -7.12 -13.39 -22.91
C HIS A 117 -7.00 -13.12 -24.42
N CYS A 118 -7.37 -14.11 -25.24
CA CYS A 118 -7.26 -14.06 -26.69
C CYS A 118 -8.64 -14.14 -27.33
N GLY A 119 -8.89 -13.31 -28.35
CA GLY A 119 -10.12 -13.42 -29.16
C GLY A 119 -11.42 -13.06 -28.44
N VAL A 120 -11.35 -12.46 -27.25
CA VAL A 120 -12.54 -12.14 -26.44
C VAL A 120 -13.17 -10.82 -26.90
N SER A 121 -12.35 -9.79 -27.08
CA SER A 121 -12.79 -8.44 -27.46
C SER A 121 -12.04 -7.89 -28.68
N ALA A 122 -11.06 -8.62 -29.20
CA ALA A 122 -10.25 -8.23 -30.33
C ALA A 122 -9.66 -9.46 -31.04
N ASP A 123 -9.29 -9.33 -32.31
CA ASP A 123 -8.44 -10.28 -33.05
C ASP A 123 -6.97 -10.20 -32.58
N TRP A 124 -6.78 -10.27 -31.27
CA TRP A 124 -5.51 -10.13 -30.59
C TRP A 124 -5.55 -10.82 -29.22
N CYS A 125 -4.37 -11.07 -28.66
CA CYS A 125 -4.21 -11.51 -27.27
C CYS A 125 -3.81 -10.33 -26.40
N GLY A 126 -4.59 -10.06 -25.37
CA GLY A 126 -4.27 -9.07 -24.34
C GLY A 126 -3.90 -9.75 -23.03
N LYS A 127 -3.33 -8.97 -22.11
CA LYS A 127 -3.08 -9.40 -20.74
C LYS A 127 -3.66 -8.37 -19.79
N SER A 128 -4.37 -8.84 -18.78
CA SER A 128 -4.93 -8.01 -17.73
C SER A 128 -4.16 -8.18 -16.42
N PRO A 129 -3.99 -7.11 -15.63
CA PRO A 129 -3.44 -7.23 -14.29
C PRO A 129 -4.40 -7.98 -13.38
N GLY A 130 -3.84 -8.64 -12.37
CA GLY A 130 -4.58 -9.37 -11.35
C GLY A 130 -5.34 -8.46 -10.40
N ILE A 131 -6.18 -9.08 -9.58
CA ILE A 131 -6.75 -8.42 -8.41
C ILE A 131 -5.64 -8.23 -7.38
N VAL A 132 -5.62 -7.06 -6.76
CA VAL A 132 -4.71 -6.70 -5.68
C VAL A 132 -5.23 -7.31 -4.40
N GLU A 133 -4.35 -8.00 -3.68
CA GLU A 133 -4.59 -8.48 -2.33
C GLU A 133 -3.77 -7.64 -1.35
N LEU A 134 -4.04 -7.79 -0.05
CA LEU A 134 -3.41 -6.99 1.00
C LEU A 134 -1.88 -7.08 0.99
N GLN A 135 -1.33 -8.23 0.60
CA GLN A 135 0.12 -8.42 0.49
C GLN A 135 0.75 -7.46 -0.52
N GLN A 136 0.15 -7.33 -1.70
CA GLN A 136 0.63 -6.43 -2.73
C GLN A 136 0.47 -4.96 -2.34
N VAL A 137 -0.56 -4.62 -1.55
CA VAL A 137 -0.74 -3.28 -0.98
C VAL A 137 0.44 -2.90 -0.09
N ARG A 138 0.98 -3.84 0.70
CA ARG A 138 2.15 -3.60 1.56
C ARG A 138 3.39 -3.26 0.75
N THR A 139 3.66 -4.00 -0.32
CA THR A 139 4.74 -3.69 -1.27
C THR A 139 4.52 -2.34 -1.95
N ALA A 140 3.30 -2.07 -2.41
CA ALA A 140 2.96 -0.81 -3.06
C ALA A 140 3.18 0.41 -2.14
N LEU A 141 2.88 0.30 -0.85
CA LEU A 141 3.06 1.36 0.14
C LEU A 141 4.52 1.66 0.49
N GLN A 142 5.46 0.78 0.13
CA GLN A 142 6.90 1.03 0.26
C GLN A 142 7.49 1.71 -0.98
N LEU A 143 6.75 1.74 -2.09
CA LEU A 143 7.15 2.35 -3.34
C LEU A 143 6.61 3.78 -3.43
N PRO A 144 7.22 4.66 -4.24
CA PRO A 144 6.71 6.02 -4.50
C PRO A 144 5.47 6.01 -5.42
N ALA A 145 4.53 5.09 -5.17
CA ALA A 145 3.27 4.96 -5.89
C ALA A 145 2.15 5.62 -5.09
N PHE A 146 1.29 6.38 -5.78
CA PHE A 146 0.16 7.09 -5.16
C PHE A 146 -1.16 6.36 -5.34
N PHE A 147 -1.26 5.44 -6.30
CA PHE A 147 -2.48 4.67 -6.55
C PHE A 147 -2.17 3.23 -6.93
N ILE A 148 -3.11 2.33 -6.66
CA ILE A 148 -3.03 0.90 -6.93
C ILE A 148 -4.21 0.43 -7.78
N ARG A 149 -4.02 -0.63 -8.58
CA ARG A 149 -5.10 -1.35 -9.28
C ARG A 149 -4.71 -2.79 -9.62
N LYS A 150 -5.65 -3.72 -9.80
CA LYS A 150 -7.13 -3.59 -9.68
C LYS A 150 -7.60 -4.09 -8.31
N VAL A 151 -8.43 -3.33 -7.61
CA VAL A 151 -8.98 -3.77 -6.31
C VAL A 151 -10.29 -4.53 -6.57
N GLY A 152 -10.42 -5.72 -5.99
CA GLY A 152 -11.60 -6.58 -6.14
C GLY A 152 -12.80 -6.08 -5.34
N GLN A 153 -14.00 -6.53 -5.67
CA GLN A 153 -15.22 -6.04 -5.03
C GLN A 153 -15.45 -6.63 -3.63
N ASN A 154 -15.00 -7.88 -3.40
CA ASN A 154 -15.19 -8.59 -2.13
C ASN A 154 -14.11 -8.22 -1.10
N ASP A 155 -12.84 -8.20 -1.50
CA ASP A 155 -11.71 -7.89 -0.62
C ASP A 155 -11.34 -6.39 -0.64
N GLY A 156 -11.99 -5.62 -1.50
CA GLY A 156 -11.68 -4.22 -1.70
C GLY A 156 -11.96 -3.35 -0.49
N MET A 157 -12.96 -3.71 0.31
CA MET A 157 -13.26 -2.96 1.53
C MET A 157 -12.17 -3.16 2.58
N ASP A 158 -11.57 -4.34 2.68
CA ASP A 158 -10.47 -4.59 3.61
C ASP A 158 -9.20 -3.85 3.20
N ILE A 159 -8.91 -3.80 1.89
CA ILE A 159 -7.82 -3.00 1.33
C ILE A 159 -8.05 -1.51 1.56
N VAL A 160 -9.26 -1.01 1.29
CA VAL A 160 -9.63 0.38 1.53
C VAL A 160 -9.50 0.71 3.01
N ASN A 161 -10.07 -0.11 3.90
CA ASN A 161 -9.97 0.07 5.35
C ASN A 161 -8.52 0.05 5.83
N TYR A 162 -7.66 -0.82 5.27
CA TYR A 162 -6.25 -0.90 5.62
C TYR A 162 -5.49 0.35 5.18
N VAL A 163 -5.65 0.77 3.92
CA VAL A 163 -5.02 1.98 3.38
C VAL A 163 -5.53 3.21 4.12
N GLU A 164 -6.84 3.32 4.34
CA GLU A 164 -7.48 4.42 5.05
C GLU A 164 -7.01 4.49 6.50
N LYS A 165 -6.98 3.39 7.25
CA LYS A 165 -6.41 3.37 8.61
C LYS A 165 -4.95 3.81 8.61
N ARG A 166 -4.16 3.48 7.58
CA ARG A 166 -2.76 3.90 7.49
C ARG A 166 -2.62 5.38 7.14
N LEU A 167 -3.44 5.90 6.24
CA LEU A 167 -3.48 7.31 5.84
C LEU A 167 -4.02 8.21 6.96
N GLN A 168 -5.10 7.82 7.63
CA GLN A 168 -5.71 8.55 8.75
C GLN A 168 -4.82 8.55 10.00
N ASN A 169 -4.08 7.46 10.25
CA ASN A 169 -3.05 7.45 11.31
C ASN A 169 -1.79 8.25 10.92
N GLY A 170 -1.68 8.71 9.67
CA GLY A 170 -0.59 9.57 9.18
C GLY A 170 -0.87 11.07 9.28
N THR A 171 -2.11 11.50 9.58
CA THR A 171 -2.49 12.93 9.64
C THR A 171 -2.49 13.53 11.04
N SER A 172 -2.19 12.77 12.10
CA SER A 172 -2.09 13.32 13.47
C SER A 172 -1.08 12.64 14.41
N ALA A 173 -0.31 11.65 13.94
CA ALA A 173 0.80 11.07 14.70
C ALA A 173 2.08 11.13 13.85
N PRO A 174 3.25 11.43 14.46
CA PRO A 174 4.52 11.32 13.76
C PRO A 174 4.60 9.96 13.07
N ALA A 175 5.00 9.95 11.79
CA ALA A 175 5.01 8.77 10.92
C ALA A 175 5.91 7.66 11.46
N LEU A 176 5.42 6.87 12.41
CA LEU A 176 6.10 5.73 12.99
C LEU A 176 6.53 4.77 11.86
N LEU A 177 7.85 4.63 11.65
CA LEU A 177 8.41 3.78 10.60
C LEU A 177 8.60 2.36 11.14
N PRO A 178 8.23 1.32 10.38
CA PRO A 178 8.49 -0.06 10.78
C PRO A 178 9.99 -0.30 10.92
N LEU A 179 10.40 -1.00 11.99
CA LEU A 179 11.79 -1.37 12.22
C LEU A 179 12.06 -2.79 11.71
N GLU A 180 13.21 -2.99 11.08
CA GLU A 180 13.63 -4.31 10.63
C GLU A 180 13.86 -5.26 11.81
N LYS A 181 13.33 -6.48 11.69
CA LYS A 181 13.51 -7.55 12.67
C LYS A 181 14.59 -8.54 12.25
N LYS A 182 15.27 -9.10 13.25
CA LYS A 182 16.15 -10.26 13.13
C LYS A 182 15.39 -11.58 13.29
N GLY A 183 14.39 -11.61 14.16
CA GLY A 183 13.62 -12.83 14.41
C GLY A 183 12.52 -12.67 15.45
N THR A 184 11.72 -13.73 15.60
CA THR A 184 10.56 -13.75 16.49
C THR A 184 10.55 -15.04 17.30
N ARG A 185 10.29 -14.92 18.60
CA ARG A 185 10.21 -16.07 19.54
C ARG A 185 8.97 -15.93 20.40
N ALA A 186 8.43 -17.04 20.86
CA ALA A 186 7.34 -17.04 21.83
C ALA A 186 7.61 -18.05 22.95
N SER A 187 6.85 -17.95 24.04
CA SER A 187 6.83 -18.93 25.13
C SER A 187 6.44 -20.32 24.64
N SER A 188 5.45 -20.36 23.74
CA SER A 188 4.90 -21.59 23.21
C SER A 188 4.24 -21.32 21.85
N TYR A 189 3.84 -22.37 21.16
CA TYR A 189 2.97 -22.27 20.00
C TYR A 189 2.17 -23.57 19.85
N GLU A 190 0.98 -23.46 19.27
CA GLU A 190 0.16 -24.61 18.91
C GLU A 190 0.89 -25.48 17.87
N ARG A 191 1.10 -26.75 18.17
CA ARG A 191 1.66 -27.73 17.22
C ARG A 191 0.52 -28.40 16.46
N GLY A 192 0.43 -28.12 15.16
CA GLY A 192 -0.39 -28.87 14.20
C GLY A 192 0.48 -29.48 13.09
N ASP A 193 -0.15 -30.18 12.15
CA ASP A 193 0.54 -30.83 11.01
C ASP A 193 1.14 -29.82 10.01
N THR A 194 0.68 -28.57 10.05
CA THR A 194 1.25 -27.45 9.29
C THR A 194 1.97 -26.51 10.24
N TYR A 195 3.17 -26.02 9.89
CA TYR A 195 3.93 -25.01 10.65
C TYR A 195 3.25 -23.62 10.67
N ALA A 196 1.94 -23.55 10.47
CA ALA A 196 1.17 -22.32 10.23
C ALA A 196 0.95 -21.44 11.47
N ASN A 197 1.35 -21.91 12.67
CA ASN A 197 1.12 -21.23 13.96
C ASN A 197 2.41 -20.80 14.70
N VAL A 198 3.57 -20.94 14.07
CA VAL A 198 4.86 -20.64 14.72
C VAL A 198 5.07 -19.14 14.95
N PRO A 199 5.94 -18.70 15.89
CA PRO A 199 6.08 -17.28 16.23
C PRO A 199 6.44 -16.37 15.06
N SER A 200 7.19 -16.86 14.07
CA SER A 200 7.56 -16.06 12.89
C SER A 200 6.36 -15.63 12.06
N MET A 201 5.25 -16.39 12.11
CA MET A 201 4.01 -16.11 11.37
C MET A 201 3.30 -14.85 11.87
N ALA A 202 3.59 -14.35 13.07
CA ALA A 202 3.05 -13.08 13.56
C ALA A 202 3.92 -11.87 13.19
N THR A 203 4.89 -12.05 12.30
CA THR A 203 5.82 -10.99 11.89
C THR A 203 6.27 -11.16 10.44
N ASP A 204 5.68 -12.09 9.70
CA ASP A 204 6.10 -12.42 8.34
C ASP A 204 5.51 -11.49 7.30
N GLY A 205 4.71 -10.50 7.73
CA GLY A 205 4.05 -9.61 6.81
C GLY A 205 2.85 -10.27 6.14
N ASN A 206 2.26 -11.33 6.68
CA ASN A 206 1.04 -11.96 6.15
C ASN A 206 -0.05 -12.08 7.24
N ASP A 207 -1.13 -11.30 7.10
CA ASP A 207 -2.26 -11.28 8.05
C ASP A 207 -3.16 -12.53 7.98
N TYR A 208 -2.90 -13.47 7.07
CA TYR A 208 -3.61 -14.76 7.00
C TYR A 208 -2.88 -15.89 7.73
N THR A 209 -1.60 -15.69 8.01
CA THR A 209 -0.82 -16.53 8.93
C THR A 209 -0.82 -15.90 10.30
N ARG A 210 -0.65 -16.71 11.34
CA ARG A 210 -0.73 -16.21 12.71
C ARG A 210 0.21 -16.96 13.60
N TRP A 211 0.64 -16.32 14.68
CA TRP A 211 1.07 -17.07 15.84
C TRP A 211 -0.16 -17.47 16.66
N SER A 212 -0.16 -18.70 17.16
CA SER A 212 -1.15 -19.21 18.13
C SER A 212 -0.39 -19.84 19.29
N SER A 213 -0.69 -19.44 20.52
CA SER A 213 -0.12 -20.08 21.71
C SER A 213 -0.64 -21.51 21.87
N VAL A 214 -0.03 -22.31 22.75
CA VAL A 214 -0.66 -23.57 23.15
C VAL A 214 -2.04 -23.33 23.75
N HIS A 215 -2.92 -24.31 23.57
CA HIS A 215 -4.28 -24.24 24.08
C HIS A 215 -4.34 -24.18 25.60
N GLY A 216 -5.33 -23.50 26.16
CA GLY A 216 -5.57 -23.59 27.60
C GLY A 216 -4.64 -22.73 28.48
N SER A 217 -3.70 -21.96 27.93
CA SER A 217 -2.61 -21.34 28.68
C SER A 217 -2.68 -19.81 28.77
N ASP A 218 -2.65 -19.27 29.99
CA ASP A 218 -2.44 -17.84 30.29
C ASP A 218 -0.95 -17.54 30.51
N LYS A 219 -0.58 -16.25 30.58
CA LYS A 219 0.80 -15.79 30.81
C LYS A 219 1.79 -16.18 29.70
N GLU A 220 1.29 -16.24 28.47
CA GLU A 220 2.10 -16.44 27.28
C GLU A 220 2.81 -15.14 26.86
N TRP A 221 3.82 -15.25 26.01
CA TRP A 221 4.48 -14.09 25.44
C TRP A 221 4.97 -14.37 24.04
N ILE A 222 4.99 -13.31 23.23
CA ILE A 222 5.68 -13.26 21.94
C ILE A 222 6.64 -12.09 21.94
N GLN A 223 7.78 -12.27 21.29
CA GLN A 223 8.91 -11.35 21.32
C GLN A 223 9.48 -11.17 19.92
N VAL A 224 9.61 -9.91 19.51
CA VAL A 224 10.31 -9.48 18.32
C VAL A 224 11.72 -9.03 18.72
N GLU A 225 12.73 -9.60 18.06
CA GLU A 225 14.12 -9.15 18.12
C GLU A 225 14.39 -8.28 16.89
N LEU A 226 14.75 -7.02 17.13
CA LEU A 226 15.12 -6.07 16.09
C LEU A 226 16.52 -6.37 15.55
N LEU A 227 16.78 -6.00 14.29
CA LEU A 227 18.07 -6.20 13.64
C LEU A 227 19.20 -5.51 14.40
N GLN A 228 18.92 -4.32 14.91
CA GLN A 228 19.79 -3.52 15.76
C GLN A 228 18.99 -2.81 16.85
N SER A 229 19.68 -2.32 17.88
CA SER A 229 19.06 -1.43 18.87
C SER A 229 18.54 -0.15 18.19
N ALA A 230 17.31 0.23 18.49
CA ALA A 230 16.62 1.37 17.91
C ALA A 230 15.71 2.07 18.93
N ASP A 231 15.38 3.33 18.66
CA ASP A 231 14.40 4.08 19.45
C ASP A 231 12.98 3.68 19.06
N VAL A 232 12.32 2.95 19.95
CA VAL A 232 10.96 2.42 19.75
C VAL A 232 9.94 3.36 20.39
N CYS A 233 8.88 3.69 19.64
CA CYS A 233 7.78 4.55 20.09
C CYS A 233 6.40 3.89 20.00
N GLY A 234 6.30 2.69 19.43
CA GLY A 234 5.03 1.99 19.38
C GLY A 234 5.11 0.59 18.83
N VAL A 235 4.01 -0.13 18.98
CA VAL A 235 3.78 -1.44 18.38
C VAL A 235 2.38 -1.45 17.78
N THR A 236 2.26 -1.90 16.54
CA THR A 236 0.98 -2.26 15.94
C THR A 236 0.77 -3.76 16.10
N ILE A 237 -0.42 -4.17 16.52
CA ILE A 237 -0.82 -5.56 16.64
C ILE A 237 -2.09 -5.76 15.81
N ALA A 238 -2.06 -6.71 14.89
CA ALA A 238 -3.25 -7.25 14.24
C ALA A 238 -3.73 -8.45 15.07
N TRP A 239 -4.76 -8.21 15.88
CA TRP A 239 -5.32 -9.23 16.75
C TRP A 239 -6.16 -10.23 15.96
N GLU A 240 -6.04 -11.50 16.32
CA GLU A 240 -7.05 -12.50 16.01
C GLU A 240 -8.15 -12.48 17.09
N HIS A 241 -9.25 -13.20 16.84
CA HIS A 241 -10.35 -13.41 17.80
C HIS A 241 -9.87 -13.83 19.21
N ALA A 242 -8.93 -14.77 19.32
CA ALA A 242 -8.34 -15.20 20.57
C ALA A 242 -7.31 -14.19 21.12
N ARG A 243 -7.70 -12.93 21.32
CA ARG A 243 -6.81 -11.88 21.85
C ARG A 243 -6.77 -11.81 23.38
N SER A 244 -5.92 -10.93 23.92
CA SER A 244 -5.73 -10.81 25.37
C SER A 244 -6.62 -9.75 26.02
N LEU A 245 -7.20 -10.07 27.18
CA LEU A 245 -7.91 -9.13 28.05
C LEU A 245 -6.95 -8.25 28.87
N GLU A 246 -5.73 -8.74 29.13
CA GLU A 246 -4.69 -8.02 29.88
C GLU A 246 -3.32 -8.34 29.30
N PHE A 247 -2.58 -7.33 28.84
CA PHE A 247 -1.23 -7.53 28.33
C PHE A 247 -0.30 -6.35 28.62
N HIS A 248 1.00 -6.63 28.57
CA HIS A 248 2.05 -5.63 28.69
C HIS A 248 2.98 -5.67 27.49
N ILE A 249 3.25 -4.51 26.89
CA ILE A 249 4.38 -4.35 25.97
C ILE A 249 5.59 -4.01 26.82
N LYS A 250 6.64 -4.83 26.70
CA LYS A 250 7.90 -4.68 27.42
C LYS A 250 9.03 -4.53 26.44
N THR A 251 10.01 -3.73 26.80
CA THR A 251 11.21 -3.48 25.99
C THR A 251 12.47 -3.80 26.78
N LYS A 252 13.51 -4.20 26.07
CA LYS A 252 14.82 -4.48 26.64
C LYS A 252 15.93 -4.13 25.62
N PRO A 253 17.01 -3.44 26.04
CA PRO A 253 18.21 -3.31 25.21
C PRO A 253 18.96 -4.65 25.13
N GLU A 254 19.74 -4.90 24.07
CA GLU A 254 20.52 -6.15 23.95
C GLU A 254 21.69 -6.22 24.95
N ASN A 255 22.15 -5.09 25.50
CA ASN A 255 23.28 -5.03 26.43
C ASN A 255 23.26 -6.18 27.44
N LYS A 256 24.20 -7.13 27.29
CA LYS A 256 24.26 -8.42 28.00
C LYS A 256 24.30 -8.29 29.54
N GLY A 257 24.58 -7.09 30.08
CA GLY A 257 24.53 -6.78 31.51
C GLY A 257 23.17 -6.30 32.03
N VAL A 258 22.24 -5.92 31.15
CA VAL A 258 20.89 -5.49 31.56
C VAL A 258 19.97 -6.70 31.48
N ASN A 259 19.56 -7.24 32.63
CA ASN A 259 18.61 -8.37 32.69
C ASN A 259 17.16 -7.94 32.97
N LYS A 260 16.90 -6.64 33.07
CA LYS A 260 15.59 -6.11 33.48
C LYS A 260 14.77 -5.66 32.26
N TRP A 261 13.55 -6.18 32.16
CA TRP A 261 12.54 -5.68 31.22
C TRP A 261 11.93 -4.37 31.72
N ARG A 262 11.76 -3.40 30.84
CA ARG A 262 10.98 -2.18 31.09
C ARG A 262 9.57 -2.35 30.52
N ILE A 263 8.54 -1.97 31.26
CA ILE A 263 7.17 -1.92 30.73
C ILE A 263 7.02 -0.61 29.96
N ALA A 264 6.70 -0.71 28.68
CA ALA A 264 6.48 0.43 27.78
C ALA A 264 4.98 0.78 27.70
N TYR A 265 4.11 -0.23 27.70
CA TYR A 265 2.66 -0.04 27.62
C TYR A 265 1.94 -1.08 28.46
N LYS A 266 0.83 -0.68 29.10
CA LYS A 266 -0.07 -1.57 29.83
C LYS A 266 -1.48 -1.50 29.27
N TYR A 267 -2.08 -2.66 29.08
CA TYR A 267 -3.46 -2.81 28.67
C TYR A 267 -4.18 -3.75 29.63
N LYS A 268 -5.38 -3.35 30.04
CA LYS A 268 -6.35 -4.20 30.70
C LYS A 268 -7.75 -3.75 30.30
N ILE A 269 -8.62 -4.68 29.92
CA ILE A 269 -9.96 -4.39 29.38
C ILE A 269 -10.80 -3.52 30.33
N ASP A 270 -10.60 -3.64 31.64
CA ASP A 270 -11.34 -2.90 32.66
C ASP A 270 -10.73 -1.53 33.02
N ASP A 271 -9.55 -1.17 32.48
CA ASP A 271 -8.86 0.08 32.80
C ASP A 271 -9.63 1.30 32.26
N PRO A 272 -10.24 2.14 33.13
CA PRO A 272 -11.03 3.28 32.69
C PRO A 272 -10.18 4.42 32.14
N LYS A 273 -8.85 4.40 32.29
CA LYS A 273 -7.95 5.46 31.80
C LYS A 273 -7.33 5.12 30.44
N ASN A 274 -7.39 3.86 30.03
CA ASN A 274 -6.80 3.41 28.77
C ASN A 274 -7.78 3.60 27.60
N LYS A 275 -7.42 4.43 26.61
CA LYS A 275 -8.27 4.73 25.45
C LYS A 275 -8.62 3.50 24.61
N HIS A 276 -7.69 2.54 24.48
CA HIS A 276 -7.95 1.29 23.78
C HIS A 276 -8.96 0.43 24.56
N ALA A 277 -8.81 0.33 25.89
CA ALA A 277 -9.76 -0.40 26.73
C ALA A 277 -11.15 0.24 26.73
N GLN A 278 -11.25 1.58 26.71
CA GLN A 278 -12.51 2.29 26.56
C GLN A 278 -13.18 2.02 25.20
N ARG A 279 -12.41 2.01 24.11
CA ARG A 279 -12.90 1.64 22.77
C ARG A 279 -13.42 0.21 22.78
N ASP A 280 -12.60 -0.72 23.24
CA ASP A 280 -12.90 -2.15 23.18
C ASP A 280 -14.13 -2.49 24.04
N ARG A 281 -14.27 -1.88 25.23
CA ARG A 281 -15.49 -2.01 26.04
C ARG A 281 -16.74 -1.45 25.39
N ARG A 282 -16.62 -0.33 24.68
CA ARG A 282 -17.75 0.28 23.97
C ARG A 282 -18.25 -0.62 22.83
N LEU A 283 -17.33 -1.29 22.15
CA LEU A 283 -17.64 -2.12 20.97
C LEU A 283 -18.04 -3.55 21.34
N HIS A 284 -17.44 -4.14 22.39
CA HIS A 284 -17.56 -5.56 22.69
C HIS A 284 -17.98 -5.88 24.14
N GLY A 285 -18.22 -4.86 24.97
CA GLY A 285 -18.53 -5.07 26.39
C GLY A 285 -17.32 -5.57 27.19
N GLN A 286 -17.55 -6.37 28.22
CA GLN A 286 -16.49 -6.80 29.15
C GLN A 286 -15.68 -8.00 28.66
N GLY A 287 -16.15 -8.72 27.64
CA GLY A 287 -15.46 -9.85 27.02
C GLY A 287 -15.04 -9.52 25.60
N LEU A 288 -13.77 -9.72 25.26
CA LEU A 288 -13.29 -9.58 23.87
C LEU A 288 -13.64 -10.80 22.99
N ALA A 289 -14.58 -11.64 23.43
CA ALA A 289 -14.99 -12.87 22.76
C ALA A 289 -15.96 -12.65 21.60
N ASP A 290 -16.51 -11.45 21.44
CA ASP A 290 -17.33 -11.05 20.28
C ASP A 290 -16.58 -10.05 19.37
N ALA A 291 -15.26 -9.96 19.52
CA ALA A 291 -14.43 -9.11 18.70
C ALA A 291 -14.44 -9.59 17.24
N PRO A 292 -14.27 -8.70 16.24
CA PRO A 292 -14.06 -9.16 14.87
C PRO A 292 -12.84 -10.07 14.83
N HIS A 293 -12.86 -11.05 13.91
CA HIS A 293 -11.74 -11.96 13.75
C HIS A 293 -10.42 -11.22 13.51
N TYR A 294 -10.45 -10.04 12.89
CA TYR A 294 -9.29 -9.18 12.67
C TYR A 294 -9.50 -7.78 13.31
N ASP A 295 -8.64 -7.40 14.28
CA ASP A 295 -8.63 -6.04 14.87
C ASP A 295 -7.23 -5.45 14.92
N LEU A 296 -6.93 -4.52 14.02
CA LEU A 296 -5.66 -3.79 13.97
C LEU A 296 -5.65 -2.63 14.97
N GLN A 297 -4.74 -2.67 15.94
CA GLN A 297 -4.56 -1.62 16.93
C GLN A 297 -3.11 -1.18 17.04
N ARG A 298 -2.89 0.13 17.19
CA ARG A 298 -1.57 0.73 17.42
C ARG A 298 -1.44 1.20 18.87
N TYR A 299 -0.43 0.71 19.56
CA TYR A 299 -0.10 1.07 20.94
C TYR A 299 1.16 1.94 20.97
N SER A 300 0.96 3.24 21.14
CA SER A 300 2.06 4.21 21.23
C SER A 300 2.49 4.44 22.66
N PHE A 301 3.79 4.71 22.86
CA PHE A 301 4.38 5.00 24.16
C PHE A 301 5.60 5.94 24.01
N PRO A 302 6.10 6.56 25.09
CA PRO A 302 7.28 7.43 25.02
C PRO A 302 8.49 6.71 24.40
N ARG A 303 9.42 7.47 23.80
CA ARG A 303 10.67 6.95 23.20
C ARG A 303 11.43 6.05 24.18
N ILE A 304 11.75 4.82 23.75
CA ILE A 304 12.58 3.88 24.49
C ILE A 304 13.57 3.20 23.55
N SER A 305 14.86 3.33 23.84
CA SER A 305 15.90 2.55 23.16
C SER A 305 15.77 1.06 23.52
N ALA A 306 15.60 0.20 22.52
CA ALA A 306 15.38 -1.23 22.69
C ALA A 306 15.84 -2.03 21.47
N GLN A 307 16.12 -3.31 21.69
CA GLN A 307 16.32 -4.28 20.61
C GLN A 307 15.37 -5.46 20.74
N LEU A 308 14.88 -5.74 21.95
CA LEU A 308 13.87 -6.74 22.19
C LEU A 308 12.58 -6.06 22.59
N VAL A 309 11.50 -6.40 21.90
CA VAL A 309 10.14 -5.97 22.23
C VAL A 309 9.30 -7.22 22.48
N ARG A 310 8.71 -7.33 23.67
CA ARG A 310 7.92 -8.48 24.11
C ARG A 310 6.52 -8.06 24.47
N ILE A 311 5.53 -8.73 23.90
CA ILE A 311 4.13 -8.64 24.31
C ILE A 311 3.89 -9.78 25.29
N SER A 312 3.70 -9.47 26.57
CA SER A 312 3.34 -10.43 27.62
C SER A 312 1.82 -10.46 27.75
N LEU A 313 1.20 -11.57 27.36
CA LEU A 313 -0.25 -11.79 27.31
C LEU A 313 -0.67 -12.49 28.60
N LEU A 314 -1.35 -11.78 29.48
CA LEU A 314 -1.52 -12.19 30.88
C LEU A 314 -2.85 -12.89 31.14
N GLN A 315 -3.90 -12.48 30.42
CA GLN A 315 -5.24 -13.03 30.57
C GLN A 315 -5.89 -13.22 29.20
N ARG A 316 -6.37 -14.42 28.91
CA ARG A 316 -7.08 -14.78 27.67
C ARG A 316 -8.52 -14.25 27.63
N SER A 317 -9.00 -13.96 26.43
CA SER A 317 -10.43 -13.68 26.18
C SER A 317 -11.27 -14.93 25.90
N THR A 318 -10.64 -16.02 25.46
CA THR A 318 -11.30 -17.28 25.07
C THR A 318 -10.67 -18.49 25.76
N SER A 319 -11.33 -19.65 25.66
CA SER A 319 -10.77 -20.94 26.13
C SER A 319 -9.56 -21.41 25.32
N TRP A 320 -9.43 -20.94 24.07
CA TRP A 320 -8.45 -21.43 23.10
C TRP A 320 -7.02 -21.01 23.44
N GLY A 321 -6.74 -19.78 23.88
CA GLY A 321 -5.34 -19.34 23.98
C GLY A 321 -5.18 -17.88 23.59
N PHE A 322 -4.01 -17.56 23.04
CA PHE A 322 -3.74 -16.29 22.39
C PHE A 322 -3.40 -16.47 20.91
N SER A 323 -3.92 -15.59 20.06
CA SER A 323 -3.55 -15.56 18.66
C SER A 323 -3.39 -14.14 18.13
N ILE A 324 -2.36 -13.96 17.31
CA ILE A 324 -1.97 -12.68 16.71
C ILE A 324 -1.60 -12.95 15.26
N PHE A 325 -2.24 -12.22 14.35
CA PHE A 325 -1.93 -12.27 12.92
C PHE A 325 -0.62 -11.56 12.62
N GLU A 326 -0.40 -10.37 13.18
CA GLU A 326 0.78 -9.56 12.83
C GLU A 326 1.21 -8.65 13.98
N ILE A 327 2.52 -8.42 14.08
CA ILE A 327 3.17 -7.50 15.00
C ILE A 327 4.18 -6.69 14.22
N GLU A 328 4.02 -5.37 14.28
CA GLU A 328 4.94 -4.42 13.68
C GLU A 328 5.48 -3.49 14.76
N VAL A 329 6.80 -3.46 14.93
CA VAL A 329 7.48 -2.58 15.90
C VAL A 329 7.90 -1.31 15.19
N HIS A 330 7.65 -0.16 15.81
CA HIS A 330 7.82 1.13 15.17
C HIS A 330 8.89 2.00 15.82
N GLY A 331 9.72 2.59 14.96
CA GLY A 331 10.69 3.61 15.30
C GLY A 331 10.05 4.98 15.48
N CYS A 332 10.65 5.82 16.32
CA CYS A 332 10.22 7.20 16.51
C CYS A 332 10.61 8.04 15.27
N SER A 333 9.66 8.68 14.59
CA SER A 333 9.97 9.73 13.60
C SER A 333 9.54 11.11 14.11
N GLY A 334 10.20 12.18 13.65
CA GLY A 334 9.71 13.55 13.82
C GLY A 334 9.81 14.18 15.23
N MET A 335 10.66 13.66 16.12
CA MET A 335 11.10 14.40 17.32
C MET A 335 12.60 14.71 17.19
N GLU A 336 12.92 15.76 16.44
CA GLU A 336 14.15 16.51 16.72
C GLU A 336 14.12 16.97 18.18
N ASP A 337 15.30 16.96 18.79
CA ASP A 337 15.53 17.21 20.20
C ASP A 337 15.00 18.57 20.67
N ARG A 338 13.74 18.64 21.15
CA ARG A 338 13.27 19.74 22.01
C ARG A 338 13.81 19.62 23.44
N ALA A 339 15.10 19.33 23.55
CA ALA A 339 15.80 19.29 24.82
C ALA A 339 17.26 19.71 24.61
N LYS A 340 17.46 20.94 24.12
CA LYS A 340 18.67 21.78 24.26
C LYS A 340 18.47 23.11 23.54
N ASP A 341 17.51 23.91 24.00
CA ASP A 341 17.70 25.36 24.04
C ASP A 341 16.72 25.94 25.05
N GLY A 342 17.25 26.23 26.23
CA GLY A 342 16.65 27.22 27.11
C GLY A 342 16.96 28.58 26.48
N GLY A 343 16.04 29.07 25.67
CA GLY A 343 16.06 30.42 25.14
C GLY A 343 14.64 30.97 25.25
N GLU A 344 14.44 31.88 26.19
CA GLU A 344 13.25 32.73 26.26
C GLU A 344 13.01 33.37 24.89
N HIS A 345 11.82 33.16 24.31
CA HIS A 345 11.19 34.22 23.54
C HIS A 345 9.68 34.13 23.72
N GLY A 346 9.16 35.29 24.11
CA GLY A 346 7.80 35.49 24.60
C GLY A 346 6.74 35.42 23.53
N GLU A 347 5.52 35.42 24.05
CA GLU A 347 4.27 35.69 23.37
C GLU A 347 4.38 36.86 22.38
N GLU A 348 3.83 36.70 21.18
CA GLU A 348 2.84 37.64 20.65
C GLU A 348 2.14 37.09 19.39
N LEU A 349 0.79 37.09 19.50
CA LEU A 349 -0.30 37.03 18.50
C LEU A 349 -0.49 35.79 17.60
#